data_AF-A0A5S3VRT2-F1
#
_entry.id   AF-A0A5S3VRT2-F1
#
_cell.length_a   1.000
_cell.length_b   1.000
_cell.length_c   1.000
_cell.angle_alpha   90.00
_cell.angle_beta   90.00
_cell.angle_gamma   90.00
#
_symmetry.space_group_name_H-M   'P 1'
#
loop_
_entity.id
_entity.type
_entity.pdbx_description
1 polymer ?
#
loop_
_entity_poly.entity_id
_entity_poly.type
_entity_poly.pdbx_seq_one_letter_code
_entity_poly.pdbx_strand_id
1 'polypeptide(L)'
;MSDKRFAVASEQSLMRVFTVPEAPDSTLSKIEAEISSNLAGFLNENIAAVEKPLHEIERDFESAQVPEEPMFVSAHAQDIMEKLVAHSVHTAAPSFVGHMTSALPHFVLPLSKLMVGLNQNLVKI
;
A
#
# COMPACT_ATOMS: atom_id res chain seq x y z
N MET A 1 -28.08 -1.36 14.59
CA MET A 1 -27.49 -0.15 13.98
C MET A 1 -26.03 -0.13 14.42
N SER A 2 -25.08 -0.31 13.50
CA SER A 2 -23.66 -0.35 13.86
C SER A 2 -23.20 1.07 14.18
N ASP A 3 -22.61 1.29 15.37
CA ASP A 3 -22.00 2.57 15.74
C ASP A 3 -20.94 2.93 14.71
N LYS A 4 -21.15 4.04 13.98
CA LYS A 4 -20.22 4.53 12.98
C LYS A 4 -19.00 5.09 13.72
N ARG A 5 -17.86 4.39 13.63
CA ARG A 5 -16.61 4.87 14.25
C ARG A 5 -16.03 6.00 13.40
N PHE A 6 -15.56 7.04 14.08
CA PHE A 6 -14.82 8.15 13.48
C PHE A 6 -13.34 8.04 13.85
N ALA A 7 -12.45 8.42 12.92
CA ALA A 7 -11.04 8.54 13.22
C ALA A 7 -10.83 9.75 14.15
N VAL A 8 -9.92 9.64 15.11
CA VAL A 8 -9.62 10.71 16.07
C VAL A 8 -8.12 10.88 16.16
N ALA A 9 -7.66 12.09 15.86
CA ALA A 9 -6.29 12.51 16.11
C ALA A 9 -6.12 12.77 17.61
N SER A 10 -5.51 11.82 18.31
CA SER A 10 -5.16 11.92 19.73
C SER A 10 -3.73 11.43 19.94
N GLU A 11 -3.10 11.83 21.03
CA GLU A 11 -1.78 11.33 21.41
C GLU A 11 -1.76 9.79 21.49
N GLN A 12 -2.81 9.19 22.05
CA GLN A 12 -2.95 7.73 22.11
C GLN A 12 -3.01 7.10 20.70
N SER A 13 -3.78 7.71 19.79
CA SER A 13 -3.84 7.25 18.39
C SER A 13 -2.48 7.39 17.70
N LEU A 14 -1.77 8.49 17.95
CA LEU A 14 -0.45 8.77 17.38
C LEU A 14 0.57 7.72 17.85
N MET A 15 0.63 7.43 19.15
CA MET A 15 1.56 6.44 19.69
C MET A 15 1.31 5.05 19.12
N ARG A 16 0.05 4.68 18.89
CA ARG A 16 -0.32 3.38 18.27
C ARG A 16 0.24 3.19 16.87
N VAL A 17 0.52 4.28 16.14
CA VAL A 17 1.13 4.19 14.79
C VAL A 17 2.59 3.70 14.87
N PHE A 18 3.29 4.00 15.96
CA PHE A 18 4.72 3.68 16.14
C PHE A 18 4.99 2.44 16.99
N THR A 19 3.96 1.87 17.62
CA THR A 19 4.09 0.65 18.41
C THR A 19 3.76 -0.59 17.58
N VAL A 20 4.57 -1.65 17.70
CA VAL A 20 4.29 -2.94 17.07
C VAL A 20 2.93 -3.46 17.57
N PRO A 21 2.04 -3.92 16.68
CA PRO A 21 0.78 -4.52 17.11
C PRO A 21 1.06 -5.78 17.95
N GLU A 22 0.64 -5.77 19.21
CA GLU A 22 0.91 -6.88 20.14
C GLU A 22 0.04 -8.13 19.89
N ALA A 23 -1.04 -8.00 19.08
CA ALA A 23 -2.01 -9.07 18.85
C ALA A 23 -2.08 -9.49 17.37
N PRO A 24 -2.09 -10.81 17.05
CA PRO A 24 -2.26 -11.33 15.69
C PRO A 24 -3.53 -10.84 14.98
N ASP A 25 -4.57 -10.55 15.75
CA ASP A 25 -5.88 -10.13 15.23
C ASP A 25 -6.02 -8.61 15.06
N SER A 26 -4.90 -7.87 15.20
CA SER A 26 -4.89 -6.42 15.06
C SER A 26 -5.36 -5.97 13.67
N THR A 27 -5.91 -4.76 13.58
CA THR A 27 -6.30 -4.17 12.29
C THR A 27 -5.11 -4.07 11.34
N LEU A 28 -3.91 -3.80 11.85
CA LEU A 28 -2.71 -3.69 11.01
C LEU A 28 -2.27 -5.06 10.47
N SER A 29 -2.36 -6.13 11.28
CA SER A 29 -2.09 -7.49 10.83
C SER A 29 -3.06 -7.94 9.74
N LYS A 30 -4.33 -7.53 9.82
CA LYS A 30 -5.34 -7.77 8.77
C LYS A 30 -5.01 -7.01 7.48
N ILE A 31 -4.64 -5.73 7.58
CA ILE A 31 -4.19 -4.94 6.43
C ILE A 31 -2.94 -5.58 5.80
N GLU A 32 -1.95 -6.01 6.58
CA GLU A 32 -0.76 -6.67 6.05
C GLU A 32 -1.10 -7.98 5.31
N ALA A 33 -1.99 -8.80 5.89
CA ALA A 33 -2.45 -10.03 5.27
C ALA A 33 -3.19 -9.75 3.95
N GLU A 34 -4.05 -8.73 3.93
CA GLU A 34 -4.78 -8.31 2.73
C GLU A 34 -3.85 -7.76 1.65
N ILE A 35 -2.90 -6.89 2.01
CA ILE A 35 -1.87 -6.39 1.08
C ILE A 35 -1.02 -7.53 0.55
N SER A 36 -0.60 -8.47 1.40
CA SER A 36 0.22 -9.61 0.99
C SER A 36 -0.55 -10.55 0.07
N SER A 37 -1.85 -10.77 0.35
CA SER A 37 -2.75 -11.55 -0.51
C SER A 37 -2.98 -10.86 -1.85
N ASN A 38 -3.25 -9.56 -1.84
CA ASN A 38 -3.45 -8.76 -3.06
C ASN A 38 -2.18 -8.69 -3.90
N LEU A 39 -1.02 -8.56 -3.28
CA LEU A 39 0.28 -8.61 -3.96
C LEU A 39 0.53 -9.99 -4.58
N ALA A 40 0.21 -11.07 -3.86
CA ALA A 40 0.32 -12.42 -4.41
C ALA A 40 -0.66 -12.64 -5.58
N GLY A 41 -1.89 -12.11 -5.49
CA GLY A 41 -2.85 -12.10 -6.59
C GLY A 41 -2.30 -11.34 -7.79
N PHE A 42 -1.90 -10.09 -7.58
CA PHE A 42 -1.28 -9.22 -8.58
C PHE A 42 -0.13 -9.95 -9.30
N LEU A 43 0.83 -10.51 -8.56
CA LEU A 43 1.99 -11.21 -9.11
C LEU A 43 1.66 -12.50 -9.90
N ASN A 44 0.51 -13.12 -9.63
CA ASN A 44 0.06 -14.33 -10.33
C ASN A 44 -0.88 -14.01 -11.50
N GLU A 45 -1.37 -12.77 -11.61
CA GLU A 45 -2.19 -12.34 -12.73
C GLU A 45 -1.32 -12.08 -13.98
N ASN A 46 -1.80 -12.54 -15.13
CA ASN A 46 -1.10 -12.37 -16.41
C ASN A 46 -1.46 -11.05 -17.11
N ILE A 47 -2.19 -10.16 -16.44
CA ILE A 47 -2.66 -8.90 -16.99
C ILE A 47 -1.56 -7.85 -16.78
N ALA A 48 -1.06 -7.29 -17.87
CA ALA A 48 0.02 -6.29 -17.80
C ALA A 48 -0.44 -4.94 -17.22
N ALA A 49 -1.69 -4.55 -17.44
CA ALA A 49 -2.33 -3.38 -16.84
C ALA A 49 -3.85 -3.48 -17.03
N VAL A 50 -4.62 -2.95 -16.08
CA VAL A 50 -6.07 -2.76 -16.26
C VAL A 50 -6.29 -1.54 -17.15
N GLU A 51 -7.09 -1.71 -18.21
CA GLU A 51 -7.40 -0.63 -19.14
C GLU A 51 -8.34 0.40 -18.48
N LYS A 52 -7.79 1.56 -18.09
CA LYS A 52 -8.52 2.75 -17.66
C LYS A 52 -7.95 3.96 -18.40
N PRO A 53 -8.77 4.84 -18.99
CA PRO A 53 -8.26 6.04 -19.66
C PRO A 53 -7.42 6.90 -18.71
N LEU A 54 -6.26 7.39 -19.17
CA LEU A 54 -5.34 8.16 -18.32
C LEU A 54 -5.99 9.38 -17.66
N HIS A 55 -6.83 10.10 -18.41
CA HIS A 55 -7.55 11.27 -17.89
C HIS A 55 -8.53 10.92 -16.74
N GLU A 56 -8.98 9.67 -16.63
CA GLU A 56 -9.78 9.22 -15.48
C GLU A 56 -8.90 8.94 -14.26
N ILE A 57 -7.69 8.41 -14.47
CA ILE A 57 -6.71 8.19 -13.39
C ILE A 57 -6.20 9.54 -12.86
N GLU A 58 -5.93 10.51 -13.74
CA GLU A 58 -5.44 11.85 -13.37
C GLU A 58 -6.37 12.55 -12.37
N ARG A 59 -7.69 12.37 -12.52
CA ARG A 59 -8.70 12.93 -11.61
C ARG A 59 -8.59 12.40 -10.18
N ASP A 60 -8.11 11.17 -9.99
CA ASP A 60 -7.90 10.61 -8.65
C ASP A 60 -6.77 11.33 -7.89
N PHE A 61 -5.90 12.06 -8.60
CA PHE A 61 -4.71 12.73 -8.08
C PHE A 61 -4.66 14.25 -8.39
N GLU A 62 -5.79 14.85 -8.77
CA GLU A 62 -5.85 16.26 -9.17
C GLU A 62 -5.71 17.26 -8.02
N SER A 63 -5.95 16.80 -6.78
CA SER A 63 -5.87 17.64 -5.58
C SER A 63 -4.58 17.40 -4.80
N ALA A 64 -3.85 18.48 -4.53
CA ALA A 64 -2.70 18.50 -3.63
C ALA A 64 -3.06 18.87 -2.18
N GLN A 65 -4.36 19.08 -1.88
CA GLN A 65 -4.79 19.46 -0.52
C GLN A 65 -4.69 18.27 0.42
N VAL A 66 -4.04 18.48 1.56
CA VAL A 66 -3.98 17.49 2.64
C VAL A 66 -5.28 17.57 3.44
N PRO A 67 -5.98 16.46 3.71
CA PRO A 67 -7.20 16.46 4.51
C PRO A 67 -6.97 17.02 5.92
N GLU A 68 -7.87 17.90 6.38
CA GLU A 68 -7.82 18.45 7.75
C GLU A 68 -8.37 17.43 8.78
N GLU A 69 -9.31 16.58 8.35
CA GLU A 69 -9.91 15.56 9.19
C GLU A 69 -9.09 14.27 9.17
N PRO A 70 -8.90 13.60 10.32
CA PRO A 70 -8.17 12.35 10.38
C PRO A 70 -8.93 11.23 9.63
N MET A 71 -8.17 10.27 9.11
CA MET A 71 -8.71 9.05 8.52
C MET A 71 -8.07 7.81 9.14
N PHE A 72 -8.77 6.67 9.07
CA PHE A 72 -8.17 5.40 9.48
C PHE A 72 -7.07 4.99 8.50
N VAL A 73 -5.95 4.46 9.02
CA VAL A 73 -4.86 3.92 8.19
C VAL A 73 -5.37 2.82 7.25
N SER A 74 -6.34 2.01 7.69
CA SER A 74 -6.99 1.01 6.83
C SER A 74 -7.70 1.62 5.64
N ALA A 75 -8.43 2.74 5.85
CA ALA A 75 -9.14 3.42 4.77
C ALA A 75 -8.15 4.03 3.79
N HIS A 76 -7.06 4.64 4.30
CA HIS A 76 -6.02 5.20 3.45
C HIS A 76 -5.29 4.13 2.62
N ALA A 77 -4.98 2.98 3.23
CA ALA A 77 -4.38 1.85 2.53
C ALA A 77 -5.31 1.34 1.42
N GLN A 78 -6.61 1.23 1.70
CA GLN A 78 -7.60 0.83 0.70
C GLN A 78 -7.66 1.80 -0.48
N ASP A 79 -7.69 3.10 -0.21
CA ASP A 79 -7.68 4.13 -1.27
C ASP A 79 -6.46 3.98 -2.19
N ILE A 80 -5.27 3.72 -1.62
CA ILE A 80 -4.05 3.47 -2.39
C ILE A 80 -4.17 2.17 -3.21
N MET A 81 -4.70 1.10 -2.62
CA MET A 81 -4.88 -0.17 -3.32
C MET A 81 -5.80 -0.01 -4.55
N GLU A 82 -6.92 0.69 -4.38
CA GLU A 82 -7.93 0.88 -5.42
C GLU A 82 -7.49 1.87 -6.51
N LYS A 83 -6.87 3.01 -6.13
CA LYS A 83 -6.57 4.09 -7.08
C LYS A 83 -5.18 3.99 -7.71
N LEU A 84 -4.20 3.46 -6.99
CA LEU A 84 -2.81 3.41 -7.45
C LEU A 84 -2.40 2.00 -7.85
N VAL A 85 -2.56 1.02 -6.95
CA VAL A 85 -2.05 -0.34 -7.17
C VAL A 85 -2.82 -1.04 -8.27
N ALA A 86 -4.17 -0.98 -8.25
CA ALA A 86 -5.01 -1.61 -9.27
C ALA A 86 -4.81 -1.06 -10.70
N HIS A 87 -4.21 0.13 -10.82
CA HIS A 87 -3.92 0.79 -12.10
C HIS A 87 -2.41 0.82 -12.41
N SER A 88 -1.60 0.10 -11.64
CA SER A 88 -0.16 -0.03 -11.88
C SER A 88 0.16 -1.05 -12.97
N VAL A 89 1.31 -0.88 -13.61
CA VAL A 89 1.80 -1.80 -14.64
C VAL A 89 2.44 -3.03 -14.00
N HIS A 90 1.94 -4.21 -14.34
CA HIS A 90 2.47 -5.49 -13.92
C HIS A 90 3.70 -5.88 -14.75
N THR A 91 4.87 -5.42 -14.32
CA THR A 91 6.13 -5.62 -15.05
C THR A 91 6.61 -7.07 -15.12
N ALA A 92 6.05 -7.95 -14.30
CA ALA A 92 6.31 -9.39 -14.32
C ALA A 92 5.34 -10.17 -15.22
N ALA A 93 4.40 -9.50 -15.91
CA ALA A 93 3.43 -10.18 -16.76
C ALA A 93 4.17 -10.73 -17.98
N PRO A 94 3.93 -11.99 -18.41
CA PRO A 94 4.64 -12.57 -19.56
C PRO A 94 4.44 -11.79 -20.87
N SER A 95 3.32 -11.08 -20.99
CA SER A 95 2.97 -10.23 -22.13
C SER A 95 3.58 -8.82 -22.06
N PHE A 96 4.12 -8.43 -20.91
CA PHE A 96 4.69 -7.09 -20.74
C PHE A 96 6.08 -6.99 -21.35
N VAL A 97 6.24 -6.05 -22.29
CA VAL A 97 7.53 -5.69 -22.89
C VAL A 97 7.72 -4.18 -22.71
N GLY A 98 8.34 -3.79 -21.59
CA GLY A 98 8.64 -2.39 -21.26
C GLY A 98 10.12 -2.05 -21.39
N HIS A 99 10.44 -0.76 -21.54
CA HIS A 99 11.82 -0.27 -21.65
C HIS A 99 12.33 0.47 -20.40
N MET A 100 11.43 0.91 -19.50
CA MET A 100 11.81 1.72 -18.33
C MET A 100 12.31 0.90 -17.15
N THR A 101 11.77 -0.30 -16.97
CA THR A 101 12.09 -1.18 -15.84
C THR A 101 11.67 -2.62 -16.13
N SER A 102 12.15 -3.56 -15.32
CA SER A 102 11.86 -4.99 -15.42
C SER A 102 11.14 -5.50 -14.17
N ALA A 103 10.67 -6.74 -14.24
CA ALA A 103 10.30 -7.50 -13.04
C ALA A 103 11.47 -7.52 -12.04
N LEU A 104 11.14 -7.43 -10.74
CA LEU A 104 12.11 -7.65 -9.67
C LEU A 104 12.15 -9.14 -9.28
N PRO A 105 13.32 -9.70 -8.92
CA PRO A 105 13.39 -11.05 -8.38
C PRO A 105 12.54 -11.17 -7.11
N HIS A 106 11.79 -12.27 -6.97
CA HIS A 106 10.80 -12.44 -5.90
C HIS A 106 11.40 -12.29 -4.48
N PHE A 107 12.65 -12.71 -4.26
CA PHE A 107 13.33 -12.59 -2.97
C PHE A 107 13.59 -11.14 -2.53
N VAL A 108 13.51 -10.16 -3.44
CA VAL A 108 13.66 -8.74 -3.09
C VAL A 108 12.52 -8.27 -2.18
N LEU A 109 11.30 -8.79 -2.35
CA LEU A 109 10.13 -8.38 -1.56
C LEU A 109 10.31 -8.59 -0.04
N PRO A 110 10.70 -9.79 0.45
CA PRO A 110 10.97 -9.96 1.89
C PRO A 110 12.19 -9.15 2.36
N LEU A 111 13.21 -8.94 1.51
CA LEU A 111 14.34 -8.06 1.85
C LEU A 111 13.90 -6.61 2.00
N SER A 112 12.99 -6.12 1.17
CA SER A 112 12.42 -4.77 1.29
C SER A 112 11.66 -4.59 2.61
N LYS A 113 10.91 -5.60 3.07
CA LYS A 113 10.28 -5.55 4.41
C LYS A 113 11.34 -5.39 5.51
N LEU A 114 12.44 -6.14 5.44
CA LEU A 114 13.55 -6.02 6.39
C LEU A 114 14.21 -4.63 6.32
N MET A 115 14.52 -4.14 5.12
CA MET A 115 15.14 -2.82 4.92
C MET A 115 14.28 -1.70 5.52
N VAL A 116 12.97 -1.72 5.26
CA VAL A 116 12.02 -0.73 5.79
C VAL A 116 11.88 -0.86 7.30
N GLY A 117 11.77 -2.09 7.83
CA GLY A 117 11.65 -2.32 9.27
C GLY A 117 12.89 -1.89 10.06
N LEU A 118 14.08 -2.06 9.48
CA LEU A 118 15.33 -1.62 10.11
C LEU A 118 15.54 -0.10 10.02
N ASN A 119 15.03 0.56 8.96
CA ASN A 119 15.11 2.00 8.72
C ASN A 119 16.47 2.64 9.12
N GLN A 120 17.58 2.00 8.72
CA GLN A 120 18.91 2.35 9.20
C GLN A 120 19.41 3.69 8.63
N ASN A 121 20.11 4.45 9.48
CA ASN A 121 20.87 5.61 9.05
C ASN A 121 22.28 5.18 8.59
N LEU A 122 22.50 5.15 7.28
CA LEU A 122 23.76 4.69 6.68
C LEU A 122 24.98 5.59 6.99
N VAL A 123 24.77 6.81 7.49
CA VAL A 123 25.87 7.71 7.88
C VAL A 123 26.15 7.71 9.39
N LYS A 124 25.45 6.85 10.15
CA LYS A 124 25.63 6.67 11.59
C LYS A 124 26.05 5.22 11.89
N ILE A 125 27.18 4.83 11.32
CA ILE A 125 27.87 3.56 11.62
C ILE A 125 28.74 3.75 12.87
#